data_AF-A0A194VZU1-F1
#
_entry.id   AF-A0A194VZU1-F1
#
_cell.length_a   1.000
_cell.length_b   1.000
_cell.length_c   1.000
_cell.angle_alpha   90.00
_cell.angle_beta   90.00
_cell.angle_gamma   90.00
#
_symmetry.space_group_name_H-M   'P 1'
#
loop_
_entity.id
_entity.type
_entity.pdbx_description
1 polymer ?
#
loop_
_entity_poly.entity_id
_entity_poly.type
_entity_poly.pdbx_seq_one_letter_code
_entity_poly.pdbx_strand_id
1 'polypeptide(L)'
;MANRQHNDKFEIIDVVPHRQRNWKKWALALAALAIVIALGLGLGLGLGLNHHRGHPGGGGGGGGSGGTTPSSNGTNANSTLSMDSAWQIVLSETLVLDDGHTSPSNDTSPDVSVYDIDMFLHQNLTVVQSLRESNMTVICYFSAGSYEPDRPDSWKFKSDDKGKELDGWPGEYWLDLKSTNVRSIMTNRIDIAANMGCNAIDPDNVDGYDNDNGLHLTEQDSVDFVRFLAQEAASRGMMTGLKNAAAIIDDVIDVVSFSVNEQCVQYDECDDFIAFPQNGKPVFHIEYPAGDGETHAKVFGTNMRDRYCDSGTNYNDGFNTVLKYMNLSGWVEYCNGNTYSTEGED
;
A
#
# COMPACT_ATOMS: atom_id res chain seq x y z
N MET A 1 19.10 51.93 -8.11
CA MET A 1 19.74 50.69 -7.60
C MET A 1 19.27 50.50 -6.18
N ALA A 2 18.26 49.66 -5.97
CA ALA A 2 17.73 49.34 -4.64
C ALA A 2 17.52 47.83 -4.58
N ASN A 3 18.27 47.19 -3.69
CA ASN A 3 18.18 45.78 -3.32
C ASN A 3 16.74 45.43 -2.91
N ARG A 4 16.13 44.45 -3.58
CA ARG A 4 15.02 43.67 -3.01
C ARG A 4 15.61 42.34 -2.55
N GLN A 5 15.81 42.20 -1.25
CA GLN A 5 15.86 40.89 -0.62
C GLN A 5 14.45 40.30 -0.70
N HIS A 6 14.28 39.20 -1.44
CA HIS A 6 13.13 38.32 -1.28
C HIS A 6 13.32 37.59 0.05
N ASN A 7 12.50 37.96 1.04
CA ASN A 7 12.26 37.13 2.21
C ASN A 7 11.26 36.06 1.76
N ASP A 8 11.77 34.90 1.33
CA ASP A 8 10.96 33.69 1.27
C ASP A 8 10.66 33.27 2.72
N LYS A 9 9.51 33.70 3.22
CA LYS A 9 8.96 33.14 4.46
C LYS A 9 8.61 31.69 4.12
N PHE A 10 9.37 30.75 4.68
CA PHE A 10 8.99 29.34 4.72
C PHE A 10 7.60 29.26 5.35
N GLU A 11 6.63 28.77 4.58
CA GLU A 11 5.28 28.53 5.07
C GLU A 11 5.30 27.21 5.85
N ILE A 12 5.31 27.34 7.18
CA ILE A 12 5.23 26.21 8.11
C ILE A 12 3.75 25.89 8.29
N ILE A 13 3.36 24.63 8.05
CA ILE A 13 2.03 24.16 8.41
C ILE A 13 2.04 23.80 9.90
N ASP A 14 1.39 24.63 10.72
CA ASP A 14 1.29 24.46 12.18
C ASP A 14 -0.11 23.97 12.65
N VAL A 15 -1.10 23.92 11.75
CA VAL A 15 -2.49 23.63 12.12
C VAL A 15 -2.81 22.17 11.85
N VAL A 16 -2.97 21.38 12.91
CA VAL A 16 -3.50 20.02 12.82
C VAL A 16 -4.95 20.08 12.31
N PRO A 17 -5.31 19.37 11.22
CA PRO A 17 -6.69 19.20 10.82
C PRO A 17 -7.53 18.69 12.00
N HIS A 18 -8.66 19.34 12.26
CA HIS A 18 -9.39 19.15 13.51
C HIS A 18 -9.99 17.72 13.59
N ARG A 19 -9.70 17.00 14.68
CA ARG A 19 -10.31 15.71 15.05
C ARG A 19 -11.84 15.81 15.01
N GLN A 20 -12.47 15.24 13.98
CA GLN A 20 -13.89 14.91 14.02
C GLN A 20 -14.04 13.41 14.16
N ARG A 21 -14.24 12.95 15.40
CA ARG A 21 -14.60 11.58 15.75
C ARG A 21 -15.98 11.26 15.18
N ASN A 22 -16.05 10.97 13.88
CA ASN A 22 -17.26 10.67 13.16
C ASN A 22 -16.95 9.62 12.09
N TRP A 23 -16.80 8.37 12.50
CA TRP A 23 -16.89 7.17 11.64
C TRP A 23 -17.99 7.22 10.56
N LYS A 24 -19.03 8.03 10.76
CA LYS A 24 -20.11 8.29 9.79
C LYS A 24 -19.80 9.37 8.73
N LYS A 25 -18.61 9.97 8.71
CA LYS A 25 -18.23 11.05 7.79
C LYS A 25 -17.32 10.66 6.64
N TRP A 26 -16.69 9.48 6.70
CA TRP A 26 -16.30 8.74 5.49
C TRP A 26 -17.53 8.31 4.68
N ALA A 27 -18.71 8.28 5.30
CA ALA A 27 -19.99 8.10 4.62
C ALA A 27 -20.72 9.43 4.24
N LEU A 28 -20.13 10.62 4.42
CA LEU A 28 -20.82 11.91 4.19
C LEU A 28 -20.03 12.98 3.43
N ALA A 29 -18.90 12.63 2.79
CA ALA A 29 -18.38 13.42 1.67
C ALA A 29 -19.21 13.22 0.36
N LEU A 30 -20.39 12.60 0.48
CA LEU A 30 -21.38 12.38 -0.59
C LEU A 30 -22.64 13.26 -0.51
N ALA A 31 -22.68 14.34 0.29
CA ALA A 31 -23.93 15.06 0.56
C ALA A 31 -23.99 16.54 0.14
N ALA A 32 -23.24 16.97 -0.88
CA ALA A 32 -23.36 18.36 -1.36
C ALA A 32 -23.16 18.59 -2.87
N LEU A 33 -23.64 17.69 -3.75
CA LEU A 33 -23.98 18.09 -5.13
C LEU A 33 -24.92 17.12 -5.88
N ALA A 34 -26.11 16.84 -5.34
CA ALA A 34 -27.21 16.24 -6.14
C ALA A 34 -28.59 16.51 -5.52
N ILE A 35 -28.97 17.78 -5.45
CA ILE A 35 -30.41 18.11 -5.44
C ILE A 35 -30.80 18.29 -6.91
N VAL A 36 -31.86 17.56 -7.31
CA VAL A 36 -32.58 17.54 -8.60
C VAL A 36 -32.16 16.41 -9.58
N ILE A 37 -32.74 15.21 -9.40
CA ILE A 37 -33.69 14.56 -10.34
C ILE A 37 -34.15 13.18 -9.81
N ALA A 38 -35.49 13.02 -9.73
CA ALA A 38 -36.32 11.79 -9.73
C ALA A 38 -36.11 10.74 -8.60
N LEU A 39 -36.97 10.58 -7.59
CA LEU A 39 -38.38 10.11 -7.61
C LEU A 39 -38.64 8.93 -8.58
N GLY A 40 -38.66 7.70 -8.05
CA GLY A 40 -39.26 6.54 -8.71
C GLY A 40 -38.99 5.18 -8.03
N LEU A 41 -39.84 4.80 -7.06
CA LEU A 41 -40.44 3.46 -6.81
C LEU A 41 -39.58 2.19 -7.08
N GLY A 42 -39.43 1.17 -6.22
CA GLY A 42 -40.04 0.82 -4.93
C GLY A 42 -39.73 -0.64 -4.53
N LEU A 43 -39.96 -0.94 -3.23
CA LEU A 43 -40.45 -2.19 -2.61
C LEU A 43 -39.81 -3.57 -2.95
N GLY A 44 -39.42 -4.31 -1.90
CA GLY A 44 -39.93 -5.68 -1.69
C GLY A 44 -38.97 -6.80 -1.23
N LEU A 45 -38.99 -7.05 0.09
CA LEU A 45 -38.63 -8.27 0.84
C LEU A 45 -38.69 -9.66 0.15
N GLY A 46 -37.85 -10.61 0.64
CA GLY A 46 -38.37 -11.92 1.09
C GLY A 46 -37.50 -13.19 0.92
N LEU A 47 -36.86 -13.63 2.01
CA LEU A 47 -36.86 -14.98 2.64
C LEU A 47 -36.91 -16.27 1.79
N GLY A 48 -36.07 -17.27 2.15
CA GLY A 48 -36.39 -18.68 1.91
C GLY A 48 -35.27 -19.71 2.09
N LEU A 49 -35.41 -20.58 3.10
CA LEU A 49 -34.48 -21.64 3.54
C LEU A 49 -34.61 -22.97 2.77
N ASN A 50 -33.56 -23.81 2.84
CA ASN A 50 -33.51 -25.13 3.52
C ASN A 50 -33.12 -26.41 2.72
N HIS A 51 -32.22 -27.19 3.37
CA HIS A 51 -32.07 -28.67 3.39
C HIS A 51 -31.59 -29.41 2.11
N HIS A 52 -30.80 -30.50 2.11
CA HIS A 52 -30.48 -31.52 3.13
C HIS A 52 -29.34 -32.48 2.64
N ARG A 53 -28.52 -32.96 3.60
CA ARG A 53 -27.91 -34.32 3.77
C ARG A 53 -27.23 -35.09 2.62
N GLY A 54 -26.02 -35.58 2.91
CA GLY A 54 -25.48 -36.83 2.34
C GLY A 54 -24.00 -37.11 2.66
N HIS A 55 -23.74 -37.88 3.71
CA HIS A 55 -22.54 -38.72 3.91
C HIS A 55 -23.06 -40.17 4.02
N PRO A 56 -22.28 -41.27 3.78
CA PRO A 56 -20.87 -41.41 4.18
C PRO A 56 -19.95 -42.28 3.28
N GLY A 57 -18.65 -42.28 3.59
CA GLY A 57 -17.89 -43.53 3.79
C GLY A 57 -16.74 -43.87 2.81
N GLY A 58 -15.51 -43.90 3.35
CA GLY A 58 -14.64 -45.09 3.26
C GLY A 58 -13.35 -45.03 2.42
N GLY A 59 -12.20 -44.89 3.10
CA GLY A 59 -11.17 -45.95 3.15
C GLY A 59 -9.96 -45.95 2.20
N GLY A 60 -8.76 -45.75 2.79
CA GLY A 60 -7.45 -46.33 2.41
C GLY A 60 -6.76 -45.76 1.16
N GLY A 61 -5.45 -45.59 1.06
CA GLY A 61 -4.29 -45.93 1.90
C GLY A 61 -3.05 -46.02 1.01
N GLY A 62 -1.92 -45.47 1.46
CA GLY A 62 -0.56 -45.96 1.15
C GLY A 62 0.22 -45.38 -0.04
N GLY A 63 1.53 -45.18 0.20
CA GLY A 63 2.60 -45.39 -0.79
C GLY A 63 3.28 -44.14 -1.34
N GLY A 64 4.49 -43.83 -0.87
CA GLY A 64 5.29 -42.70 -1.32
C GLY A 64 6.30 -42.99 -2.44
N SER A 65 7.02 -41.95 -2.82
CA SER A 65 8.41 -41.88 -3.33
C SER A 65 8.65 -40.41 -3.71
N GLY A 66 9.68 -39.73 -3.24
CA GLY A 66 11.06 -40.02 -3.59
C GLY A 66 11.42 -39.31 -4.90
N GLY A 67 11.45 -37.97 -4.87
CA GLY A 67 11.84 -37.12 -6.00
C GLY A 67 12.92 -36.15 -5.58
N THR A 68 14.17 -36.50 -5.88
CA THR A 68 15.37 -35.66 -5.73
C THR A 68 15.30 -34.43 -6.65
N THR A 69 15.23 -33.24 -6.06
CA THR A 69 15.42 -31.97 -6.76
C THR A 69 16.92 -31.65 -6.88
N PRO A 70 17.40 -31.22 -8.06
CA PRO A 70 18.76 -30.71 -8.19
C PRO A 70 18.88 -29.32 -7.57
N SER A 71 19.93 -29.15 -6.78
CA SER A 71 20.41 -27.90 -6.20
C SER A 71 20.60 -26.84 -7.28
N SER A 72 19.68 -25.88 -7.38
CA SER A 72 19.95 -24.59 -8.01
C SER A 72 20.63 -23.70 -6.96
N ASN A 73 21.90 -23.37 -7.19
CA ASN A 73 22.58 -22.24 -6.56
C ASN A 73 21.84 -20.95 -6.98
N GLY A 74 20.75 -20.63 -6.29
CA GLY A 74 20.23 -19.29 -6.20
C GLY A 74 20.91 -18.62 -5.02
N THR A 75 21.62 -17.53 -5.27
CA THR A 75 22.03 -16.61 -4.22
C THR A 75 20.76 -16.07 -3.54
N ASN A 76 20.33 -16.75 -2.47
CA ASN A 76 19.35 -16.25 -1.52
C ASN A 76 19.97 -15.04 -0.82
N ALA A 77 19.87 -13.86 -1.44
CA ALA A 77 19.87 -12.62 -0.69
C ALA A 77 18.52 -12.58 0.04
N ASN A 78 18.49 -13.30 1.15
CA ASN A 78 17.41 -13.28 2.13
C ASN A 78 17.48 -11.91 2.82
N SER A 79 17.08 -10.84 2.10
CA SER A 79 16.98 -9.50 2.66
C SER A 79 15.85 -9.53 3.68
N THR A 80 16.20 -9.86 4.91
CA THR A 80 15.26 -9.83 6.02
C THR A 80 15.11 -8.35 6.35
N LEU A 81 13.92 -7.78 6.14
CA LEU A 81 13.63 -6.42 6.56
C LEU A 81 13.90 -6.32 8.07
N SER A 82 14.57 -5.24 8.49
CA SER A 82 14.78 -4.98 9.91
C SER A 82 13.58 -4.25 10.48
N MET A 83 13.40 -4.34 11.80
CA MET A 83 12.37 -3.60 12.53
C MET A 83 12.50 -2.08 12.35
N ASP A 84 13.74 -1.60 12.22
CA ASP A 84 14.14 -0.20 12.09
C ASP A 84 14.55 0.18 10.65
N SER A 85 14.06 -0.56 9.65
CA SER A 85 14.32 -0.28 8.24
C SER A 85 13.77 1.10 7.84
N ALA A 86 14.63 2.12 7.86
CA ALA A 86 14.35 3.43 7.29
C ALA A 86 14.00 3.30 5.80
N TRP A 87 12.95 4.01 5.38
CA TRP A 87 12.33 3.82 4.08
C TRP A 87 11.87 5.13 3.44
N GLN A 88 11.55 5.04 2.16
CA GLN A 88 10.89 6.08 1.38
C GLN A 88 9.89 5.42 0.41
N ILE A 89 8.77 6.11 0.17
CA ILE A 89 7.75 5.74 -0.82
C ILE A 89 7.57 6.87 -1.85
N VAL A 90 7.60 6.53 -3.13
CA VAL A 90 7.40 7.46 -4.25
C VAL A 90 6.55 6.80 -5.33
N LEU A 91 5.28 7.21 -5.45
CA LEU A 91 4.30 6.59 -6.35
C LEU A 91 3.86 7.47 -7.51
N SER A 92 4.00 8.81 -7.42
CA SER A 92 3.52 9.71 -8.47
C SER A 92 4.54 10.06 -9.55
N GLU A 93 5.79 9.69 -9.37
CA GLU A 93 6.89 10.07 -10.25
C GLU A 93 7.94 8.96 -10.34
N THR A 94 8.80 9.06 -11.35
CA THR A 94 9.92 8.12 -11.51
C THR A 94 11.12 8.57 -10.69
N LEU A 95 11.81 7.64 -10.02
CA LEU A 95 13.07 7.96 -9.36
C LEU A 95 14.18 8.11 -10.41
N VAL A 96 14.89 9.23 -10.39
CA VAL A 96 16.11 9.42 -11.18
C VAL A 96 17.31 8.96 -10.35
N LEU A 97 18.18 8.14 -10.93
CA LEU A 97 19.45 7.74 -10.32
C LEU A 97 20.61 8.37 -11.10
N ASP A 98 21.37 9.27 -10.46
CA ASP A 98 22.59 9.88 -11.02
C ASP A 98 23.80 9.54 -10.14
N ASP A 99 24.87 8.99 -10.73
CA ASP A 99 26.11 8.59 -10.03
C ASP A 99 25.93 7.82 -8.69
N GLY A 100 24.86 7.02 -8.55
CA GLY A 100 24.55 6.25 -7.32
C GLY A 100 23.64 6.97 -6.31
N HIS A 101 23.05 8.11 -6.68
CA HIS A 101 22.11 8.88 -5.86
C HIS A 101 20.71 8.87 -6.46
N THR A 102 19.69 8.61 -5.62
CA THR A 102 18.27 8.83 -5.94
C THR A 102 17.97 10.33 -5.94
N SER A 103 18.23 10.97 -7.08
CA SER A 103 17.85 12.32 -7.48
C SER A 103 18.46 13.51 -6.71
N PRO A 104 18.46 14.73 -7.30
CA PRO A 104 19.41 15.24 -8.28
C PRO A 104 20.49 16.13 -7.63
N SER A 105 21.41 16.60 -8.46
CA SER A 105 22.49 17.55 -8.17
C SER A 105 22.13 18.69 -7.21
N ASN A 106 22.22 18.45 -5.91
CA ASN A 106 22.92 19.26 -4.89
C ASN A 106 22.53 18.73 -3.48
N ASP A 107 23.20 17.66 -3.08
CA ASP A 107 23.69 17.39 -1.71
C ASP A 107 22.91 16.52 -0.71
N THR A 108 21.77 15.87 -0.97
CA THR A 108 21.30 14.78 -0.09
C THR A 108 20.21 13.86 -0.69
N SER A 109 20.51 12.57 -0.89
CA SER A 109 19.49 11.50 -0.89
C SER A 109 19.13 11.13 0.55
N PRO A 110 17.89 10.69 0.84
CA PRO A 110 17.56 10.19 2.18
C PRO A 110 18.39 8.93 2.49
N ASP A 111 18.88 8.83 3.72
CA ASP A 111 19.62 7.65 4.22
C ASP A 111 18.62 6.55 4.56
N VAL A 112 18.20 5.81 3.52
CA VAL A 112 17.20 4.75 3.61
C VAL A 112 17.74 3.43 3.10
N SER A 113 17.17 2.34 3.61
CA SER A 113 17.49 0.97 3.20
C SER A 113 16.40 0.34 2.32
N VAL A 114 15.23 1.00 2.24
CA VAL A 114 14.05 0.51 1.54
C VAL A 114 13.45 1.63 0.68
N TYR A 115 13.13 1.31 -0.57
CA TYR A 115 12.31 2.15 -1.44
C TYR A 115 11.05 1.41 -1.85
N ASP A 116 9.90 2.05 -1.71
CA ASP A 116 8.64 1.61 -2.27
C ASP A 116 8.26 2.49 -3.45
N ILE A 117 8.06 1.89 -4.62
CA ILE A 117 7.89 2.60 -5.89
C ILE A 117 6.76 2.01 -6.72
N ASP A 118 6.13 2.83 -7.55
CA ASP A 118 5.12 2.35 -8.50
C ASP A 118 5.75 1.41 -9.53
N MET A 119 5.24 0.18 -9.59
CA MET A 119 5.76 -0.86 -10.49
C MET A 119 5.63 -0.46 -11.97
N PHE A 120 4.49 0.11 -12.39
CA PHE A 120 4.25 0.40 -13.81
C PHE A 120 5.05 1.60 -14.30
N LEU A 121 5.23 2.64 -13.47
CA LEU A 121 6.09 3.79 -13.79
C LEU A 121 7.54 3.35 -14.00
N HIS A 122 7.98 2.30 -13.31
CA HIS A 122 9.38 1.83 -13.34
C HIS A 122 9.63 0.58 -14.19
N GLN A 123 8.59 -0.06 -14.76
CA GLN A 123 8.72 -1.39 -15.40
C GLN A 123 9.71 -1.45 -16.58
N ASN A 124 9.99 -0.31 -17.24
CA ASN A 124 10.90 -0.21 -18.37
C ASN A 124 12.19 0.57 -18.05
N LEU A 125 12.44 0.84 -16.76
CA LEU A 125 13.58 1.61 -16.28
C LEU A 125 14.59 0.70 -15.57
N THR A 126 15.83 1.17 -15.45
CA THR A 126 16.91 0.45 -14.74
C THR A 126 16.96 0.77 -13.24
N VAL A 127 16.01 1.57 -12.74
CA VAL A 127 15.99 2.08 -11.36
C VAL A 127 16.06 0.95 -10.33
N VAL A 128 15.22 -0.07 -10.48
CA VAL A 128 15.20 -1.21 -9.54
C VAL A 128 16.55 -1.93 -9.49
N GLN A 129 17.18 -2.13 -10.64
CA GLN A 129 18.49 -2.76 -10.72
C GLN A 129 19.55 -1.92 -10.01
N SER A 130 19.59 -0.62 -10.28
CA SER A 130 20.57 0.31 -9.68
C SER A 130 20.39 0.45 -8.16
N LEU A 131 19.15 0.50 -7.65
CA LEU A 131 18.86 0.46 -6.20
C LEU A 131 19.39 -0.84 -5.57
N ARG A 132 19.16 -1.98 -6.24
CA ARG A 132 19.64 -3.28 -5.76
C ARG A 132 21.15 -3.43 -5.77
N GLU A 133 21.83 -2.91 -6.79
CA GLU A 133 23.30 -2.86 -6.83
C GLU A 133 23.87 -2.00 -5.70
N SER A 134 23.07 -1.07 -5.18
CA SER A 134 23.37 -0.25 -4.00
C SER A 134 22.94 -0.90 -2.67
N ASN A 135 22.59 -2.20 -2.68
CA ASN A 135 22.09 -2.98 -1.54
C ASN A 135 20.79 -2.44 -0.91
N MET A 136 19.98 -1.70 -1.65
CA MET A 136 18.65 -1.29 -1.20
C MET A 136 17.62 -2.39 -1.45
N THR A 137 16.63 -2.47 -0.55
CA THR A 137 15.44 -3.29 -0.74
C THR A 137 14.42 -2.49 -1.55
N VAL A 138 13.94 -3.06 -2.66
CA VAL A 138 12.92 -2.41 -3.50
C VAL A 138 11.58 -3.12 -3.33
N ILE A 139 10.58 -2.38 -2.88
CA ILE A 139 9.18 -2.77 -2.82
C ILE A 139 8.51 -2.19 -4.06
N CYS A 140 7.71 -3.00 -4.76
CA CYS A 140 7.00 -2.58 -5.96
C CYS A 140 5.51 -2.53 -5.67
N TYR A 141 4.99 -1.31 -5.59
CA TYR A 141 3.58 -0.99 -5.43
C TYR A 141 2.78 -1.31 -6.70
N PHE A 142 1.59 -1.86 -6.50
CA PHE A 142 0.50 -1.83 -7.48
C PHE A 142 -0.82 -2.01 -6.75
N SER A 143 -1.91 -1.42 -7.26
CA SER A 143 -3.23 -1.77 -6.73
C SER A 143 -3.61 -3.20 -7.10
N ALA A 144 -3.92 -4.02 -6.09
CA ALA A 144 -4.33 -5.41 -6.28
C ALA A 144 -5.85 -5.57 -6.17
N GLY A 145 -6.50 -4.78 -5.32
CA GLY A 145 -7.94 -4.83 -5.09
C GLY A 145 -8.75 -3.73 -5.79
N SER A 146 -8.13 -2.87 -6.58
CA SER A 146 -8.83 -1.91 -7.44
C SER A 146 -8.35 -1.96 -8.90
N TYR A 147 -9.26 -1.63 -9.81
CA TYR A 147 -8.99 -1.27 -11.19
C TYR A 147 -8.60 0.18 -11.23
N GLU A 148 -7.43 0.48 -11.79
CA GLU A 148 -7.02 1.85 -12.11
C GLU A 148 -7.17 2.10 -13.62
N PRO A 149 -7.69 3.27 -14.04
CA PRO A 149 -7.68 3.64 -15.44
C PRO A 149 -6.24 3.83 -15.93
N ASP A 150 -6.03 3.67 -17.24
CA ASP A 150 -4.78 3.98 -17.94
C ASP A 150 -3.51 3.19 -17.52
N ARG A 151 -3.62 2.19 -16.62
CA ARG A 151 -2.55 1.19 -16.48
C ARG A 151 -2.38 0.42 -17.81
N PRO A 152 -1.15 0.02 -18.18
CA PRO A 152 -0.88 -0.68 -19.44
C PRO A 152 -1.70 -1.98 -19.66
N ASP A 153 -2.24 -2.55 -18.57
CA ASP A 153 -3.05 -3.77 -18.58
C ASP A 153 -4.54 -3.55 -18.23
N SER A 154 -5.00 -2.31 -18.05
CA SER A 154 -6.40 -1.99 -17.66
C SER A 154 -7.43 -2.59 -18.60
N TRP A 155 -7.10 -2.74 -19.89
CA TRP A 155 -7.98 -3.36 -20.90
C TRP A 155 -8.24 -4.85 -20.68
N LYS A 156 -7.48 -5.54 -19.81
CA LYS A 156 -7.66 -6.96 -19.49
C LYS A 156 -8.80 -7.22 -18.50
N PHE A 157 -9.20 -6.20 -17.73
CA PHE A 157 -10.31 -6.32 -16.78
C PHE A 157 -11.65 -6.33 -17.50
N LYS A 158 -12.52 -7.25 -17.12
CA LYS A 158 -13.89 -7.37 -17.63
C LYS A 158 -14.82 -6.49 -16.82
N SER A 159 -16.03 -6.24 -17.33
CA SER A 159 -17.08 -5.53 -16.58
C SER A 159 -17.38 -6.22 -15.26
N ASP A 160 -17.48 -7.55 -15.29
CA ASP A 160 -17.90 -8.36 -14.14
C ASP A 160 -16.78 -8.54 -13.09
N ASP A 161 -15.57 -8.07 -13.40
CA ASP A 161 -14.48 -8.01 -12.41
C ASP A 161 -14.60 -6.79 -11.50
N LYS A 162 -15.46 -5.82 -11.83
CA LYS A 162 -15.50 -4.49 -11.20
C LYS A 162 -16.77 -4.29 -10.38
N GLY A 163 -16.59 -3.65 -9.23
CA GLY A 163 -17.64 -3.22 -8.32
C GLY A 163 -17.97 -1.74 -8.47
N LYS A 164 -18.16 -1.08 -7.35
CA LYS A 164 -18.34 0.37 -7.25
C LYS A 164 -17.01 1.11 -7.40
N GLU A 165 -17.13 2.36 -7.79
CA GLU A 165 -16.03 3.32 -7.80
C GLU A 165 -15.50 3.55 -6.38
N LEU A 166 -14.19 3.73 -6.24
CA LEU A 166 -13.56 4.07 -4.96
C LEU A 166 -13.90 5.51 -4.58
N ASP A 167 -14.19 5.75 -3.30
CA ASP A 167 -14.44 7.11 -2.82
C ASP A 167 -13.14 7.91 -2.84
N GLY A 168 -13.18 9.13 -3.40
CA GLY A 168 -12.00 9.99 -3.55
C GLY A 168 -11.11 9.70 -4.77
N TRP A 169 -11.33 8.61 -5.51
CA TRP A 169 -10.48 8.19 -6.64
C TRP A 169 -11.30 8.01 -7.94
N PRO A 170 -11.56 9.09 -8.69
CA PRO A 170 -12.41 9.03 -9.88
C PRO A 170 -11.87 8.10 -10.97
N GLY A 171 -12.73 7.21 -11.44
CA GLY A 171 -12.40 6.22 -12.46
C GLY A 171 -11.75 4.94 -11.93
N GLU A 172 -11.48 4.86 -10.64
CA GLU A 172 -10.94 3.69 -9.95
C GLU A 172 -12.08 2.84 -9.39
N TYR A 173 -12.07 1.51 -9.57
CA TYR A 173 -13.18 0.63 -9.18
C TYR A 173 -12.71 -0.55 -8.34
N TRP A 174 -13.45 -0.92 -7.30
CA TRP A 174 -13.16 -2.12 -6.51
C TRP A 174 -13.20 -3.37 -7.39
N LEU A 175 -12.31 -4.34 -7.12
CA LEU A 175 -12.22 -5.59 -7.87
C LEU A 175 -12.83 -6.76 -7.13
N ASP A 176 -13.44 -7.70 -7.87
CA ASP A 176 -13.85 -8.98 -7.32
C ASP A 176 -12.62 -9.86 -7.06
N LEU A 177 -12.21 -9.93 -5.79
CA LEU A 177 -11.05 -10.69 -5.33
C LEU A 177 -11.18 -12.22 -5.56
N LYS A 178 -12.40 -12.71 -5.83
CA LYS A 178 -12.67 -14.11 -6.20
C LYS A 178 -12.52 -14.37 -7.69
N SER A 179 -12.50 -13.32 -8.53
CA SER A 179 -12.42 -13.48 -9.98
C SER A 179 -11.11 -14.12 -10.40
N THR A 180 -11.21 -15.18 -11.20
CA THR A 180 -10.05 -15.83 -11.81
C THR A 180 -9.34 -14.93 -12.80
N ASN A 181 -10.06 -13.98 -13.42
CA ASN A 181 -9.47 -12.99 -14.32
C ASN A 181 -8.62 -11.98 -13.53
N VAL A 182 -9.15 -11.45 -12.43
CA VAL A 182 -8.42 -10.55 -11.52
C VAL A 182 -7.17 -11.23 -10.99
N ARG A 183 -7.29 -12.45 -10.46
CA ARG A 183 -6.13 -13.22 -9.97
C ARG A 183 -5.08 -13.45 -11.05
N SER A 184 -5.50 -13.77 -12.29
CA SER A 184 -4.56 -13.91 -13.40
C SER A 184 -3.86 -12.59 -13.78
N ILE A 185 -4.54 -11.45 -13.70
CA ILE A 185 -3.93 -10.14 -13.92
C ILE A 185 -2.89 -9.85 -12.82
N MET A 186 -3.22 -10.11 -11.56
CA MET A 186 -2.28 -9.93 -10.45
C MET A 186 -1.07 -10.84 -10.54
N THR A 187 -1.25 -12.11 -10.92
CA THR A 187 -0.11 -13.01 -11.22
C THR A 187 0.83 -12.38 -12.26
N ASN A 188 0.29 -11.80 -13.33
CA ASN A 188 1.11 -11.14 -14.36
C ASN A 188 1.80 -9.86 -13.82
N ARG A 189 1.16 -9.09 -12.94
CA ARG A 189 1.79 -7.93 -12.29
C ARG A 189 2.94 -8.37 -11.39
N ILE A 190 2.75 -9.44 -10.62
CA ILE A 190 3.81 -10.04 -9.79
C ILE A 190 4.96 -10.59 -10.67
N ASP A 191 4.67 -11.15 -11.86
CA ASP A 191 5.70 -11.51 -12.85
C ASP A 191 6.50 -10.29 -13.31
N ILE A 192 5.85 -9.15 -13.56
CA ILE A 192 6.53 -7.90 -13.93
C ILE A 192 7.47 -7.45 -12.80
N ALA A 193 6.96 -7.36 -11.56
CA ALA A 193 7.77 -6.99 -10.40
C ALA A 193 8.98 -7.93 -10.20
N ALA A 194 8.78 -9.24 -10.34
CA ALA A 194 9.88 -10.21 -10.25
C ALA A 194 10.93 -10.01 -11.36
N ASN A 195 10.51 -9.72 -12.59
CA ASN A 195 11.40 -9.49 -13.72
C ASN A 195 12.16 -8.16 -13.62
N MET A 196 11.56 -7.12 -13.03
CA MET A 196 12.24 -5.88 -12.65
C MET A 196 13.29 -6.15 -11.56
N GLY A 197 13.09 -7.22 -10.80
CA GLY A 197 13.96 -7.65 -9.72
C GLY A 197 13.55 -7.10 -8.36
N CYS A 198 12.29 -6.70 -8.15
CA CYS A 198 11.82 -6.22 -6.86
C CYS A 198 12.07 -7.27 -5.75
N ASN A 199 12.31 -6.81 -4.52
CA ASN A 199 12.45 -7.66 -3.35
C ASN A 199 11.09 -8.01 -2.73
N ALA A 200 10.10 -7.14 -2.90
CA ALA A 200 8.77 -7.31 -2.37
C ALA A 200 7.70 -6.65 -3.25
N ILE A 201 6.44 -6.99 -2.99
CA ILE A 201 5.28 -6.29 -3.51
C ILE A 201 4.53 -5.57 -2.38
N ASP A 202 3.99 -4.39 -2.68
CA ASP A 202 2.98 -3.68 -1.87
C ASP A 202 1.63 -3.68 -2.62
N PRO A 203 0.79 -4.71 -2.40
CA PRO A 203 -0.50 -4.81 -3.08
C PRO A 203 -1.57 -3.96 -2.37
N ASP A 204 -2.00 -2.87 -2.99
CA ASP A 204 -2.99 -1.96 -2.41
C ASP A 204 -4.43 -2.45 -2.54
N ASN A 205 -5.34 -1.81 -1.79
CA ASN A 205 -6.78 -1.96 -1.84
C ASN A 205 -7.28 -3.38 -1.49
N VAL A 206 -6.55 -4.09 -0.64
CA VAL A 206 -6.94 -5.43 -0.15
C VAL A 206 -7.98 -5.39 0.98
N ASP A 207 -8.48 -4.21 1.33
CA ASP A 207 -9.45 -3.92 2.40
C ASP A 207 -10.84 -3.55 1.86
N GLY A 208 -11.18 -3.97 0.63
CA GLY A 208 -12.48 -3.70 0.02
C GLY A 208 -13.67 -4.16 0.87
N TYR A 209 -13.50 -5.13 1.78
CA TYR A 209 -14.54 -5.57 2.72
C TYR A 209 -14.99 -4.49 3.71
N ASP A 210 -14.14 -3.50 4.01
CA ASP A 210 -14.45 -2.39 4.91
C ASP A 210 -14.98 -1.16 4.15
N ASN A 211 -15.25 -1.32 2.85
CA ASN A 211 -15.68 -0.26 1.94
C ASN A 211 -17.01 -0.59 1.25
N ASP A 212 -17.70 0.44 0.72
CA ASP A 212 -18.88 0.24 -0.14
C ASP A 212 -18.47 -0.25 -1.54
N ASN A 213 -17.98 -1.49 -1.62
CA ASN A 213 -17.38 -2.06 -2.81
C ASN A 213 -18.38 -2.52 -3.88
N GLY A 214 -19.66 -2.71 -3.53
CA GLY A 214 -20.69 -3.18 -4.46
C GLY A 214 -20.58 -4.65 -4.91
N LEU A 215 -19.65 -5.42 -4.34
CA LEU A 215 -19.36 -6.83 -4.66
C LEU A 215 -19.63 -7.77 -3.47
N HIS A 216 -20.02 -7.20 -2.32
CA HIS A 216 -20.19 -7.94 -1.05
C HIS A 216 -18.92 -8.69 -0.64
N LEU A 217 -17.75 -8.06 -0.83
CA LEU A 217 -16.48 -8.59 -0.33
C LEU A 217 -16.53 -8.73 1.20
N THR A 218 -15.96 -9.82 1.69
CA THR A 218 -15.82 -10.16 3.10
C THR A 218 -14.36 -10.17 3.52
N GLU A 219 -14.08 -10.08 4.83
CA GLU A 219 -12.72 -10.27 5.37
C GLU A 219 -12.07 -11.55 4.84
N GLN A 220 -12.82 -12.66 4.77
CA GLN A 220 -12.31 -13.93 4.25
C GLN A 220 -11.93 -13.86 2.76
N ASP A 221 -12.67 -13.10 1.93
CA ASP A 221 -12.30 -12.91 0.53
C ASP A 221 -10.93 -12.24 0.42
N SER A 222 -10.64 -11.26 1.29
CA SER A 222 -9.34 -10.59 1.36
C SER A 222 -8.25 -11.47 1.95
N VAL A 223 -8.53 -12.25 3.00
CA VAL A 223 -7.58 -13.26 3.52
C VAL A 223 -7.17 -14.23 2.42
N ASP A 224 -8.12 -14.78 1.67
CA ASP A 224 -7.87 -15.72 0.58
C ASP A 224 -7.13 -15.08 -0.60
N PHE A 225 -7.31 -13.77 -0.80
CA PHE A 225 -6.64 -13.01 -1.84
C PHE A 225 -5.21 -12.65 -1.45
N VAL A 226 -4.98 -12.11 -0.25
CA VAL A 226 -3.65 -11.80 0.28
C VAL A 226 -2.80 -13.05 0.37
N ARG A 227 -3.34 -14.18 0.86
CA ARG A 227 -2.61 -15.46 0.86
C ARG A 227 -2.22 -15.92 -0.55
N PHE A 228 -3.09 -15.71 -1.53
CA PHE A 228 -2.78 -15.99 -2.94
C PHE A 228 -1.65 -15.08 -3.46
N LEU A 229 -1.72 -13.77 -3.22
CA LEU A 229 -0.68 -12.82 -3.63
C LEU A 229 0.67 -13.17 -2.98
N ALA A 230 0.67 -13.48 -1.68
CA ALA A 230 1.85 -13.90 -0.95
C ALA A 230 2.44 -15.21 -1.49
N GLN A 231 1.60 -16.18 -1.85
CA GLN A 231 2.07 -17.42 -2.48
C GLN A 231 2.70 -17.16 -3.86
N GLU A 232 2.07 -16.34 -4.70
CA GLU A 232 2.59 -15.98 -6.02
C GLU A 232 3.92 -15.22 -5.92
N ALA A 233 4.04 -14.26 -5.01
CA ALA A 233 5.27 -13.51 -4.75
C ALA A 233 6.38 -14.42 -4.21
N ALA A 234 6.08 -15.26 -3.21
CA ALA A 234 7.04 -16.18 -2.62
C ALA A 234 7.57 -17.19 -3.64
N SER A 235 6.74 -17.67 -4.57
CA SER A 235 7.17 -18.56 -5.66
C SER A 235 8.19 -17.92 -6.61
N ARG A 236 8.26 -16.58 -6.61
CA ARG A 236 9.23 -15.75 -7.37
C ARG A 236 10.34 -15.18 -6.49
N GLY A 237 10.42 -15.60 -5.22
CA GLY A 237 11.44 -15.15 -4.27
C GLY A 237 11.22 -13.73 -3.74
N MET A 238 10.00 -13.19 -3.81
CA MET A 238 9.65 -11.88 -3.29
C MET A 238 8.84 -11.97 -1.99
N MET A 239 8.97 -10.96 -1.15
CA MET A 239 8.11 -10.74 0.02
C MET A 239 6.77 -10.08 -0.37
N THR A 240 5.82 -10.05 0.56
CA THR A 240 4.53 -9.37 0.39
C THR A 240 4.20 -8.56 1.63
N GLY A 241 3.81 -7.29 1.43
CA GLY A 241 3.25 -6.43 2.47
C GLY A 241 1.77 -6.64 2.68
N LEU A 242 1.26 -6.18 3.83
CA LEU A 242 -0.17 -5.94 4.05
C LEU A 242 -0.42 -4.44 4.14
N LYS A 243 -1.20 -3.91 3.19
CA LYS A 243 -1.59 -2.50 3.14
C LYS A 243 -2.88 -2.28 3.94
N ASN A 244 -2.81 -1.47 4.98
CA ASN A 244 -3.92 -1.15 5.90
C ASN A 244 -4.59 -2.42 6.45
N ALA A 245 -5.82 -2.75 6.01
CA ALA A 245 -6.50 -4.04 6.22
C ALA A 245 -6.36 -4.67 7.64
N ALA A 246 -6.47 -3.83 8.69
CA ALA A 246 -6.12 -4.24 10.05
C ALA A 246 -6.93 -5.44 10.58
N ALA A 247 -8.21 -5.53 10.18
CA ALA A 247 -9.11 -6.59 10.61
C ALA A 247 -8.67 -8.01 10.23
N ILE A 248 -7.82 -8.17 9.20
CA ILE A 248 -7.36 -9.48 8.74
C ILE A 248 -5.92 -9.82 9.15
N ILE A 249 -5.26 -8.97 9.96
CA ILE A 249 -3.85 -9.14 10.31
C ILE A 249 -3.59 -10.53 10.92
N ASP A 250 -4.36 -10.93 11.94
CA ASP A 250 -4.17 -12.22 12.62
C ASP A 250 -4.28 -13.42 11.66
N ASP A 251 -5.08 -13.29 10.59
CA ASP A 251 -5.33 -14.33 9.61
C ASP A 251 -4.29 -14.38 8.47
N VAL A 252 -3.41 -13.38 8.34
CA VAL A 252 -2.41 -13.33 7.26
C VAL A 252 -1.00 -13.02 7.75
N ILE A 253 -0.81 -12.71 9.04
CA ILE A 253 0.48 -12.35 9.62
C ILE A 253 1.53 -13.43 9.39
N ASP A 254 1.17 -14.71 9.19
CA ASP A 254 2.11 -15.79 8.88
C ASP A 254 2.69 -15.72 7.46
N VAL A 255 2.02 -15.08 6.50
CA VAL A 255 2.41 -15.03 5.09
C VAL A 255 2.92 -13.68 4.60
N VAL A 256 2.62 -12.59 5.31
CA VAL A 256 3.14 -11.24 4.98
C VAL A 256 4.43 -10.93 5.73
N SER A 257 5.27 -10.05 5.21
CA SER A 257 6.60 -9.75 5.77
C SER A 257 6.70 -8.39 6.46
N PHE A 258 5.79 -7.47 6.16
CA PHE A 258 5.70 -6.13 6.72
C PHE A 258 4.27 -5.60 6.56
N SER A 259 3.96 -4.49 7.23
CA SER A 259 2.75 -3.70 6.95
C SER A 259 3.15 -2.41 6.26
N VAL A 260 2.32 -1.94 5.34
CA VAL A 260 2.26 -0.53 4.96
C VAL A 260 0.98 0.01 5.58
N ASN A 261 1.10 0.99 6.48
CA ASN A 261 -0.05 1.62 7.11
C ASN A 261 -0.09 3.09 6.76
N GLU A 262 -1.29 3.58 6.44
CA GLU A 262 -1.59 4.98 6.31
C GLU A 262 -2.44 5.44 7.49
N GLN A 263 -2.02 6.53 8.12
CA GLN A 263 -2.86 7.36 8.98
C GLN A 263 -3.35 6.72 10.29
N CYS A 264 -2.68 5.70 10.83
CA CYS A 264 -3.12 5.11 12.10
C CYS A 264 -3.12 6.11 13.26
N VAL A 265 -2.23 7.11 13.26
CA VAL A 265 -2.22 8.16 14.30
C VAL A 265 -3.38 9.13 14.08
N GLN A 266 -3.68 9.46 12.83
CA GLN A 266 -4.84 10.29 12.52
C GLN A 266 -6.16 9.65 13.01
N TYR A 267 -6.29 8.33 12.86
CA TYR A 267 -7.52 7.61 13.17
C TYR A 267 -7.56 6.91 14.53
N ASP A 268 -6.47 6.93 15.31
CA ASP A 268 -6.39 6.28 16.63
C ASP A 268 -6.43 4.74 16.52
N GLU A 269 -5.71 4.20 15.51
CA GLU A 269 -5.76 2.79 15.06
C GLU A 269 -4.39 2.10 15.11
N CYS A 270 -3.33 2.76 15.60
CA CYS A 270 -1.97 2.18 15.57
C CYS A 270 -1.85 0.90 16.41
N ASP A 271 -2.67 0.75 17.47
CA ASP A 271 -2.72 -0.46 18.29
C ASP A 271 -3.15 -1.70 17.49
N ASP A 272 -3.90 -1.54 16.40
CA ASP A 272 -4.34 -2.68 15.56
C ASP A 272 -3.17 -3.27 14.74
N PHE A 273 -2.11 -2.50 14.52
CA PHE A 273 -0.93 -2.90 13.73
C PHE A 273 0.20 -3.50 14.58
N ILE A 274 0.10 -3.53 15.92
CA ILE A 274 1.18 -3.99 16.81
C ILE A 274 1.54 -5.47 16.64
N ALA A 275 0.66 -6.26 16.03
CA ALA A 275 0.94 -7.66 15.72
C ALA A 275 2.18 -7.80 14.80
N PHE A 276 2.46 -6.82 13.94
CA PHE A 276 3.68 -6.81 13.12
C PHE A 276 4.95 -6.74 13.97
N PRO A 277 5.18 -5.70 14.80
CA PRO A 277 6.36 -5.66 15.65
C PRO A 277 6.44 -6.80 16.67
N GLN A 278 5.30 -7.28 17.18
CA GLN A 278 5.27 -8.46 18.05
C GLN A 278 5.76 -9.74 17.36
N ASN A 279 5.61 -9.82 16.03
CA ASN A 279 6.12 -10.91 15.21
C ASN A 279 7.46 -10.58 14.51
N GLY A 280 8.14 -9.51 14.92
CA GLY A 280 9.43 -9.12 14.37
C GLY A 280 9.36 -8.63 12.92
N LYS A 281 8.25 -7.97 12.54
CA LYS A 281 7.99 -7.42 11.21
C LYS A 281 7.82 -5.90 11.30
N PRO A 282 8.44 -5.12 10.41
CA PRO A 282 8.28 -3.67 10.44
C PRO A 282 6.90 -3.23 9.96
N VAL A 283 6.46 -2.08 10.46
CA VAL A 283 5.38 -1.28 9.90
C VAL A 283 6.01 -0.09 9.19
N PHE A 284 5.83 -0.02 7.88
CA PHE A 284 6.13 1.16 7.07
C PHE A 284 4.94 2.11 7.17
N HIS A 285 5.10 3.14 7.99
CA HIS A 285 4.00 3.98 8.45
C HIS A 285 4.02 5.34 7.75
N ILE A 286 2.90 5.73 7.14
CA ILE A 286 2.74 6.99 6.42
C ILE A 286 1.71 7.85 7.14
N GLU A 287 2.06 9.11 7.38
CA GLU A 287 1.09 10.11 7.82
C GLU A 287 1.03 11.27 6.82
N TYR A 288 -0.16 11.84 6.66
CA TYR A 288 -0.44 12.96 5.77
C TYR A 288 -0.92 14.19 6.54
N PRO A 289 -0.05 14.89 7.30
CA PRO A 289 -0.49 15.97 8.19
C PRO A 289 -1.19 17.14 7.48
N ALA A 290 -0.90 17.35 6.19
CA ALA A 290 -1.51 18.36 5.34
C ALA A 290 -2.91 17.99 4.82
N GLY A 291 -3.33 16.73 4.89
CA GLY A 291 -4.54 16.23 4.24
C GLY A 291 -4.46 16.27 2.71
N ASP A 292 -5.61 16.45 2.06
CA ASP A 292 -5.82 16.41 0.60
C ASP A 292 -5.61 17.77 -0.11
N GLY A 293 -5.40 18.86 0.64
CA GLY A 293 -5.48 20.23 0.11
C GLY A 293 -4.16 20.97 -0.15
N GLU A 294 -3.04 20.56 0.45
CA GLU A 294 -1.76 21.29 0.38
C GLU A 294 -0.61 20.37 -0.06
N THR A 295 0.00 20.67 -1.21
CA THR A 295 1.13 19.90 -1.78
C THR A 295 2.43 20.71 -1.87
N HIS A 296 2.43 21.96 -1.39
CA HIS A 296 3.51 22.93 -1.61
C HIS A 296 4.22 23.40 -0.34
N ALA A 297 3.76 23.02 0.86
CA ALA A 297 4.50 23.31 2.07
C ALA A 297 5.86 22.59 2.05
N LYS A 298 6.84 23.14 2.75
CA LYS A 298 8.21 22.59 2.70
C LYS A 298 8.57 21.75 3.92
N VAL A 299 7.96 22.03 5.07
CA VAL A 299 8.24 21.41 6.37
C VAL A 299 7.01 21.55 7.28
N PHE A 300 6.69 20.52 8.07
CA PHE A 300 5.68 20.53 9.11
C PHE A 300 6.22 21.16 10.41
N GLY A 301 5.36 21.88 11.12
CA GLY A 301 5.70 22.44 12.43
C GLY A 301 6.08 21.34 13.43
N THR A 302 6.97 21.63 14.39
CA THR A 302 7.46 20.63 15.36
C THR A 302 6.33 19.94 16.13
N ASN A 303 5.31 20.68 16.57
CA ASN A 303 4.16 20.08 17.27
C ASN A 303 3.36 19.11 16.39
N MET A 304 3.26 19.41 15.09
CA MET A 304 2.57 18.55 14.12
C MET A 304 3.40 17.30 13.86
N ARG A 305 4.70 17.44 13.59
CA ARG A 305 5.61 16.31 13.42
C ARG A 305 5.62 15.42 14.66
N ASP A 306 5.85 15.97 15.84
CA ASP A 306 5.93 15.20 17.09
C ASP A 306 4.65 14.43 17.37
N ARG A 307 3.48 14.98 16.99
CA ARG A 307 2.19 14.28 17.08
C ARG A 307 2.14 13.06 16.16
N TYR A 308 2.45 13.22 14.88
CA TYR A 308 2.31 12.15 13.89
C TYR A 308 3.45 11.12 13.95
N CYS A 309 4.56 11.48 14.58
CA CYS A 309 5.69 10.59 14.84
C CYS A 309 5.57 9.80 16.15
N ASP A 310 4.60 10.12 17.00
CA ASP A 310 4.27 9.32 18.16
C ASP A 310 3.09 8.40 17.81
N SER A 311 3.37 7.12 17.57
CA SER A 311 2.30 6.13 17.31
C SER A 311 1.41 5.90 18.54
N GLY A 312 1.80 6.41 19.71
CA GLY A 312 1.09 6.21 20.98
C GLY A 312 1.18 4.78 21.51
N THR A 313 1.85 3.88 20.80
CA THR A 313 2.00 2.48 21.17
C THR A 313 3.24 2.27 22.05
N ASN A 314 3.22 1.23 22.89
CA ASN A 314 4.42 0.78 23.60
C ASN A 314 5.46 0.11 22.66
N TYR A 315 5.20 0.09 21.34
CA TYR A 315 5.98 -0.57 20.30
C TYR A 315 6.44 0.39 19.18
N ASN A 316 6.69 1.67 19.54
CA ASN A 316 7.28 2.65 18.61
C ASN A 316 8.50 2.11 17.84
N ASP A 317 9.28 1.19 18.44
CA ASP A 317 10.48 0.57 17.85
C ASP A 317 10.25 -0.24 16.55
N GLY A 318 9.00 -0.42 16.10
CA GLY A 318 8.68 -1.08 14.83
C GLY A 318 7.90 -0.26 13.81
N PHE A 319 7.55 0.98 14.14
CA PHE A 319 6.89 1.91 13.23
C PHE A 319 7.94 2.82 12.58
N ASN A 320 8.18 2.60 11.30
CA ASN A 320 9.09 3.40 10.49
C ASN A 320 8.25 4.51 9.86
N THR A 321 8.15 5.66 10.52
CA THR A 321 7.24 6.73 10.11
C THR A 321 7.87 7.67 9.08
N VAL A 322 7.14 7.95 8.00
CA VAL A 322 7.38 9.04 7.05
C VAL A 322 6.18 9.98 7.02
N LEU A 323 6.44 11.29 7.00
CA LEU A 323 5.41 12.30 6.75
C LEU A 323 5.45 12.66 5.28
N LYS A 324 4.29 12.52 4.61
CA LYS A 324 4.17 12.65 3.16
C LYS A 324 3.05 13.63 2.79
N TYR A 325 3.04 14.05 1.53
CA TYR A 325 1.83 14.55 0.89
C TYR A 325 1.04 13.40 0.27
N MET A 326 -0.29 13.58 0.15
CA MET A 326 -1.20 12.54 -0.34
C MET A 326 -0.89 12.07 -1.76
N ASN A 327 -0.22 12.91 -2.57
CA ASN A 327 0.20 12.52 -3.91
C ASN A 327 1.39 11.53 -3.91
N LEU A 328 2.07 11.31 -2.77
CA LEU A 328 3.22 10.43 -2.66
C LEU A 328 4.34 10.74 -3.69
N SER A 329 4.62 12.02 -3.89
CA SER A 329 5.80 12.45 -4.66
C SER A 329 7.10 12.20 -3.90
N GLY A 330 8.22 12.64 -4.47
CA GLY A 330 9.55 12.53 -3.88
C GLY A 330 9.75 13.21 -2.53
N TRP A 331 8.88 14.15 -2.16
CA TRP A 331 9.01 14.89 -0.91
C TRP A 331 8.73 14.00 0.31
N VAL A 332 9.53 14.13 1.36
CA VAL A 332 9.34 13.45 2.65
C VAL A 332 9.89 14.29 3.80
N GLU A 333 9.24 14.23 4.96
CA GLU A 333 9.80 14.63 6.25
C GLU A 333 9.85 13.43 7.20
N TYR A 334 11.00 13.23 7.86
CA TYR A 334 11.21 12.20 8.87
C TYR A 334 10.99 12.74 10.29
N CYS A 335 10.82 11.85 11.25
CA CYS A 335 10.57 12.21 12.65
C CYS A 335 11.70 12.97 13.35
N ASN A 336 12.92 12.89 12.83
CA ASN A 336 14.05 13.71 13.28
C ASN A 336 14.04 15.14 12.70
N GLY A 337 13.06 15.47 11.85
CA GLY A 337 12.91 16.75 11.16
C GLY A 337 13.72 16.89 9.87
N ASN A 338 14.42 15.84 9.43
CA ASN A 338 15.10 15.86 8.13
C ASN A 338 14.07 15.80 7.00
N THR A 339 14.28 16.62 5.98
CA THR A 339 13.43 16.66 4.79
C THR A 339 14.22 16.36 3.54
N TYR A 340 13.64 15.59 2.62
CA TYR A 340 14.24 15.26 1.35
C TYR A 340 13.19 15.40 0.25
N SER A 341 13.64 15.67 -0.98
CA SER A 341 12.81 15.60 -2.17
C SER A 341 13.62 14.91 -3.24
N THR A 342 13.06 13.87 -3.86
CA THR A 342 13.54 13.43 -5.16
C THR A 342 12.94 14.36 -6.22
N GLU A 343 13.70 14.73 -7.25
CA GLU A 343 13.10 15.18 -8.52
C GLU A 343 12.81 13.92 -9.34
N GLY A 344 11.55 13.70 -9.69
CA GLY A 344 11.21 12.76 -10.74
C GLY A 344 11.05 13.44 -12.10
N GLU A 345 11.01 12.65 -13.16
CA GLU A 345 10.45 13.14 -14.43
C GLU A 345 8.91 13.04 -14.35
N ASP A 346 8.23 14.17 -14.57
CA ASP A 346 6.77 14.32 -14.69
C ASP A 346 6.19 13.62 -15.93
#